data_AF-A0A8J3YYI8-F1
#
_entry.id   AF-A0A8J3YYI8-F1
#
_cell.length_a   1.000
_cell.length_b   1.000
_cell.length_c   1.000
_cell.angle_alpha   90.00
_cell.angle_beta   90.00
_cell.angle_gamma   90.00
#
_symmetry.space_group_name_H-M   'P 1'
#
loop_
_entity.id
_entity.type
_entity.pdbx_description
1 polymer ?
#
loop_
_entity_poly.entity_id
_entity_poly.type
_entity_poly.pdbx_seq_one_letter_code
_entity_poly.pdbx_strand_id
1 'polypeptide(L)'
;MSDLSSEVQRLLSVVQHQQASIEKLTEAVERLQAALPVPAVEEPAAPREPEPAPEPPAPTLTVRHPLDWDVVTGAERALAWQELFAWVEHIVKAYSLHFLIRPCWWRHRLSLMILTSLWEYYMDTYADGGGIRSNDEFLNQLNNRTYQLGDVFISCREDHTEPAPAVWLRDDDRREFMDMVRAEFYSTPVSGQTVN
;
A
#
# COMPACT_ATOMS: atom_id res chain seq x y z
N MET A 1 31.62 41.72 -18.93
CA MET A 1 30.23 42.26 -18.92
C MET A 1 29.31 41.59 -19.93
N SER A 2 29.79 41.09 -21.07
CA SER A 2 28.96 40.38 -22.08
C SER A 2 28.37 39.04 -21.60
N ASP A 3 29.04 38.33 -20.69
CA ASP A 3 28.68 36.95 -20.33
C ASP A 3 27.49 36.88 -19.35
N LEU A 4 27.46 37.78 -18.37
CA LEU A 4 26.36 37.90 -17.40
C LEU A 4 25.03 38.28 -18.06
N SER A 5 25.06 39.08 -19.14
CA SER A 5 23.83 39.44 -19.87
C SER A 5 23.22 38.24 -20.60
N SER A 6 24.04 37.34 -21.11
CA SER A 6 23.60 36.14 -21.83
C SER A 6 22.97 35.13 -20.88
N GLU A 7 23.56 34.94 -19.70
CA GLU A 7 23.02 34.02 -18.69
C GLU A 7 21.71 34.52 -18.08
N VAL A 8 21.59 35.84 -17.82
CA VAL A 8 20.31 36.45 -17.39
C VAL A 8 19.23 36.26 -18.45
N GLN A 9 19.55 36.43 -19.73
CA GLN A 9 18.59 36.22 -20.82
C GLN A 9 18.14 34.77 -20.92
N ARG A 10 19.07 33.82 -20.71
CA ARG A 10 18.76 32.38 -20.66
C ARG A 10 17.82 32.06 -19.50
N LEU A 11 18.10 32.54 -18.30
CA LEU A 11 17.26 32.31 -17.13
C LEU A 11 15.85 32.89 -17.31
N LEU A 12 15.74 34.09 -17.87
CA LEU A 12 14.44 34.69 -18.20
C LEU A 12 13.63 33.82 -19.17
N SER A 13 14.27 33.25 -20.18
CA SER A 13 13.58 32.36 -21.13
C SER A 13 13.05 31.08 -20.46
N VAL A 14 13.80 30.53 -19.50
CA VAL A 14 13.37 29.34 -18.73
C VAL A 14 12.17 29.68 -17.84
N VAL A 15 12.22 30.80 -17.14
CA VAL A 15 11.11 31.25 -16.27
C VAL A 15 9.85 31.50 -17.08
N GLN A 16 9.97 32.16 -18.24
CA GLN A 16 8.83 32.38 -19.14
C GLN A 16 8.22 31.07 -19.65
N HIS A 17 9.07 30.09 -19.99
CA HIS A 17 8.60 28.77 -20.42
C HIS A 17 7.88 28.01 -19.30
N GLN A 18 8.40 28.09 -18.07
CA GLN A 18 7.77 27.49 -16.90
C GLN A 18 6.41 28.13 -16.60
N GLN A 19 6.31 29.46 -16.69
CA GLN A 19 5.07 30.19 -16.45
C GLN A 19 3.99 29.79 -17.47
N ALA A 20 4.33 29.70 -18.75
CA ALA A 20 3.42 29.23 -19.79
C ALA A 20 2.97 27.77 -19.59
N SER A 21 3.82 26.94 -18.98
CA SER A 21 3.50 25.54 -18.67
C SER A 21 2.54 25.44 -17.48
N ILE A 22 2.72 26.27 -16.46
CA ILE A 22 1.83 26.36 -15.29
C ILE A 22 0.43 26.79 -15.74
N GLU A 23 0.32 27.83 -16.57
CA GLU A 23 -0.97 28.31 -17.09
C GLU A 23 -1.76 27.20 -17.80
N LYS A 24 -1.07 26.41 -18.64
CA LYS A 24 -1.69 25.26 -19.34
C LYS A 24 -2.17 24.17 -18.39
N LEU A 25 -1.42 23.88 -17.32
CA LEU A 25 -1.80 22.88 -16.34
C LEU A 25 -3.00 23.34 -15.51
N THR A 26 -3.05 24.62 -15.11
CA THR A 26 -4.19 25.21 -14.41
C THR A 26 -5.47 25.09 -15.24
N GLU A 27 -5.42 25.47 -16.52
CA GLU A 27 -6.57 25.35 -17.43
C GLU A 27 -7.02 23.89 -17.62
N ALA A 28 -6.07 22.94 -17.65
CA ALA A 28 -6.40 21.52 -17.73
C ALA A 28 -7.10 21.01 -16.46
N VAL A 29 -6.66 21.44 -15.28
CA VAL A 29 -7.30 21.10 -14.00
C VAL A 29 -8.72 21.66 -13.93
N GLU A 30 -8.93 22.93 -14.31
CA GLU A 30 -10.26 23.53 -14.34
C GLU A 30 -11.21 22.79 -15.29
N ARG A 31 -10.74 22.39 -16.47
CA ARG A 31 -11.51 21.57 -17.40
C ARG A 31 -11.89 20.21 -16.82
N LEU A 32 -10.96 19.55 -16.11
CA LEU A 32 -11.24 18.27 -15.46
C LEU A 32 -12.25 18.44 -14.33
N GLN A 33 -12.13 19.48 -13.51
CA GLN A 33 -13.08 19.78 -12.45
C GLN A 33 -14.49 20.07 -13.00
N ALA A 34 -14.59 20.81 -14.11
CA ALA A 34 -15.86 21.09 -14.78
C ALA A 34 -16.49 19.85 -15.43
N ALA A 35 -15.68 18.86 -15.80
CA ALA A 35 -16.15 17.61 -16.40
C ALA A 35 -16.57 16.54 -15.37
N LEU A 36 -16.24 16.72 -14.09
CA LEU A 36 -16.67 15.80 -13.03
C LEU A 36 -18.14 16.09 -12.68
N PRO A 37 -19.05 15.12 -12.81
CA PRO A 37 -20.41 15.28 -12.29
C PRO A 37 -20.35 15.43 -10.77
N VAL A 38 -20.96 16.49 -10.24
CA VAL A 38 -21.18 16.64 -8.80
C VAL A 38 -22.02 15.43 -8.35
N PRO A 39 -21.56 14.59 -7.40
CA PRO A 39 -22.38 13.52 -6.90
C PRO A 39 -23.66 14.12 -6.33
N ALA A 40 -24.80 13.64 -6.83
CA ALA A 40 -26.08 13.95 -6.23
C ALA A 40 -26.01 13.51 -4.76
N VAL A 41 -26.11 14.49 -3.86
CA VAL A 41 -26.29 14.22 -2.43
C VAL A 41 -27.62 13.48 -2.32
N GLU A 42 -27.56 12.16 -2.17
CA GLU A 42 -28.74 11.39 -1.80
C GLU A 42 -29.25 11.90 -0.45
N GLU A 43 -30.49 12.35 -0.48
CA GLU A 43 -31.27 12.80 0.66
C GLU A 43 -31.27 11.69 1.73
N PRO A 44 -30.94 11.98 3.00
CA PRO A 44 -30.80 10.96 4.01
C PRO A 44 -32.17 10.31 4.30
N ALA A 45 -32.27 9.02 4.00
CA ALA A 45 -33.39 8.19 4.40
C ALA A 45 -33.57 8.22 5.93
N ALA A 46 -34.82 8.28 6.38
CA ALA A 46 -35.20 8.42 7.78
C ALA A 46 -34.54 7.36 8.69
N PRO A 47 -34.28 7.68 9.99
CA PRO A 47 -33.62 6.78 10.91
C PRO A 47 -34.46 5.52 11.13
N ARG A 48 -33.95 4.36 10.74
CA ARG A 48 -34.41 3.07 11.27
C ARG A 48 -33.69 2.83 12.60
N GLU A 49 -34.44 2.54 13.66
CA GLU A 49 -33.86 2.04 14.91
C GLU A 49 -33.00 0.80 14.61
N PRO A 50 -31.73 0.77 15.05
CA PRO A 50 -30.89 -0.38 14.85
C PRO A 50 -31.38 -1.52 15.74
N GLU A 51 -31.81 -2.61 15.10
CA GLU A 51 -31.92 -3.92 15.72
C GLU A 51 -30.55 -4.29 16.32
N PRO A 52 -30.46 -4.75 17.58
CA PRO A 52 -29.18 -5.06 18.19
C PRO A 52 -28.52 -6.19 17.40
N ALA A 53 -27.44 -5.84 16.71
CA ALA A 53 -26.65 -6.79 15.96
C ALA A 53 -26.16 -7.92 16.88
N PRO A 54 -26.17 -9.19 16.43
CA PRO A 54 -25.52 -10.25 17.17
C PRO A 54 -24.05 -9.85 17.37
N GLU A 55 -23.61 -9.78 18.63
CA GLU A 55 -22.21 -9.51 18.95
C GLU A 55 -21.32 -10.51 18.20
N PRO A 56 -20.38 -10.03 17.37
CA PRO A 56 -19.46 -10.93 16.68
C PRO A 56 -18.62 -11.67 17.75
N PRO A 57 -18.43 -13.00 17.62
CA PRO A 57 -17.54 -13.71 18.52
C PRO A 57 -16.14 -13.09 18.41
N ALA A 58 -15.59 -12.67 19.55
CA ALA A 58 -14.25 -12.10 19.61
C ALA A 58 -13.23 -13.09 19.01
N PRO A 59 -12.44 -12.71 17.99
CA PRO A 59 -11.31 -13.53 17.59
C PRO A 59 -10.25 -13.48 18.70
N THR A 60 -10.11 -14.57 19.45
CA THR A 60 -9.10 -14.74 20.51
C THR A 60 -7.68 -15.02 20.00
N LEU A 61 -7.44 -14.93 18.70
CA LEU A 61 -6.11 -15.06 18.11
C LEU A 61 -5.61 -13.67 17.75
N THR A 62 -4.67 -13.14 18.54
CA THR A 62 -3.88 -11.97 18.19
C THR A 62 -2.52 -12.44 17.70
N VAL A 63 -2.09 -11.97 16.54
CA VAL A 63 -0.74 -12.22 16.01
C VAL A 63 0.29 -11.68 17.00
N ARG A 64 1.30 -12.49 17.36
CA ARG A 64 2.37 -12.03 18.25
C ARG A 64 3.38 -11.19 17.46
N HIS A 65 3.77 -10.07 18.05
CA HIS A 65 4.82 -9.19 17.53
C HIS A 65 6.06 -9.23 18.44
N PRO A 66 7.29 -9.19 17.91
CA PRO A 66 7.64 -9.15 16.48
C PRO A 66 7.38 -10.48 15.76
N LEU A 67 6.92 -10.41 14.52
CA LEU A 67 6.56 -11.53 13.67
C LEU A 67 7.81 -12.07 12.95
N ASP A 68 8.18 -13.30 13.27
CA ASP A 68 9.23 -14.04 12.58
C ASP A 68 8.60 -15.09 11.64
N TRP A 69 8.67 -14.83 10.33
CA TRP A 69 8.17 -15.72 9.28
C TRP A 69 8.91 -17.05 9.19
N ASP A 70 10.08 -17.24 9.80
CA ASP A 70 10.74 -18.54 9.81
C ASP A 70 10.28 -19.41 11.01
N VAL A 71 9.60 -18.80 11.99
CA VAL A 71 9.16 -19.44 13.24
C VAL A 71 7.64 -19.60 13.31
N VAL A 72 6.88 -18.61 12.85
CA VAL A 72 5.41 -18.61 12.92
C VAL A 72 4.83 -19.68 11.99
N THR A 73 3.95 -20.54 12.52
CA THR A 73 3.41 -21.72 11.82
C THR A 73 1.90 -21.87 12.06
N GLY A 74 1.25 -22.75 11.28
CA GLY A 74 -0.14 -23.14 11.49
C GLY A 74 -1.15 -22.00 11.42
N ALA A 75 -2.09 -21.98 12.36
CA ALA A 75 -3.18 -21.00 12.38
C ALA A 75 -2.70 -19.56 12.61
N GLU A 76 -1.67 -19.37 13.44
CA GLU A 76 -1.10 -18.05 13.71
C GLU A 76 -0.49 -17.45 12.44
N ARG A 77 0.25 -18.27 11.67
CA ARG A 77 0.82 -17.86 10.38
C ARG A 77 -0.25 -17.48 9.36
N ALA A 78 -1.30 -18.29 9.27
CA ALA A 78 -2.40 -18.03 8.35
C ALA A 78 -3.14 -16.73 8.68
N LEU A 79 -3.35 -16.45 9.98
CA LEU A 79 -3.94 -15.19 10.43
C LEU A 79 -3.01 -14.01 10.12
N ALA A 80 -1.72 -14.11 10.44
CA ALA A 80 -0.75 -13.07 10.13
C ALA A 80 -0.70 -12.72 8.64
N TRP A 81 -0.77 -13.72 7.77
CA TRP A 81 -0.88 -13.48 6.33
C TRP A 81 -2.14 -12.72 5.94
N GLN A 82 -3.30 -13.09 6.49
CA GLN A 82 -4.57 -12.44 6.19
C GLN A 82 -4.59 -10.98 6.66
N GLU A 83 -4.12 -10.73 7.88
CA GLU A 83 -4.02 -9.38 8.44
C GLU A 83 -3.04 -8.51 7.65
N LEU A 84 -1.84 -9.03 7.35
CA LEU A 84 -0.87 -8.32 6.54
C LEU A 84 -1.42 -8.03 5.14
N PHE A 85 -2.10 -8.98 4.51
CA PHE A 85 -2.66 -8.78 3.17
C PHE A 85 -3.74 -7.70 3.15
N ALA A 86 -4.66 -7.72 4.11
CA ALA A 86 -5.69 -6.69 4.25
C ALA A 86 -5.06 -5.31 4.50
N TRP A 87 -4.02 -5.25 5.34
CA TRP A 87 -3.29 -4.02 5.60
C TRP A 87 -2.54 -3.51 4.36
N VAL A 88 -1.84 -4.37 3.60
CA VAL A 88 -1.17 -3.98 2.36
C VAL A 88 -2.19 -3.45 1.34
N GLU A 89 -3.35 -4.11 1.21
CA GLU A 89 -4.42 -3.64 0.32
C GLU A 89 -4.93 -2.25 0.74
N HIS A 90 -5.10 -2.02 2.03
CA HIS A 90 -5.48 -0.72 2.57
C HIS A 90 -4.43 0.36 2.25
N ILE A 91 -3.15 0.14 2.58
CA ILE A 91 -2.12 1.17 2.39
C ILE A 91 -1.85 1.47 0.92
N VAL A 92 -1.92 0.46 0.05
CA VAL A 92 -1.73 0.68 -1.39
C VAL A 92 -2.83 1.59 -1.94
N LYS A 93 -4.08 1.40 -1.51
CA LYS A 93 -5.21 2.26 -1.90
C LYS A 93 -5.11 3.65 -1.26
N ALA A 94 -4.85 3.72 0.04
CA ALA A 94 -4.82 4.97 0.80
C ALA A 94 -3.72 5.94 0.30
N TYR A 95 -2.57 5.40 -0.08
CA TYR A 95 -1.40 6.19 -0.50
C TYR A 95 -1.07 6.06 -2.00
N SER A 96 -1.96 5.48 -2.80
CA SER A 96 -1.78 5.30 -4.26
C SER A 96 -0.45 4.61 -4.64
N LEU A 97 -0.05 3.58 -3.90
CA LEU A 97 1.25 2.91 -4.05
C LEU A 97 1.30 1.86 -5.17
N HIS A 98 0.36 1.90 -6.12
CA HIS A 98 0.18 0.87 -7.16
C HIS A 98 1.41 0.64 -8.06
N PHE A 99 2.25 1.66 -8.22
CA PHE A 99 3.51 1.56 -8.99
C PHE A 99 4.68 1.04 -8.16
N LEU A 100 4.57 1.13 -6.84
CA LEU A 100 5.61 0.78 -5.90
C LEU A 100 5.43 -0.65 -5.38
N ILE A 101 4.20 -1.05 -5.04
CA ILE A 101 3.88 -2.36 -4.49
C ILE A 101 3.02 -3.11 -5.51
N ARG A 102 3.58 -4.20 -6.05
CA ARG A 102 2.90 -5.05 -7.05
C ARG A 102 2.01 -6.10 -6.37
N PRO A 103 0.94 -6.59 -7.01
CA PRO A 103 0.07 -7.65 -6.45
C PRO A 103 0.80 -8.92 -6.04
N CYS A 104 1.92 -9.22 -6.70
CA CYS A 104 2.78 -10.37 -6.42
C CYS A 104 3.72 -10.17 -5.21
N TRP A 105 3.62 -9.08 -4.43
CA TRP A 105 4.54 -8.74 -3.33
C TRP A 105 4.81 -9.87 -2.34
N TRP A 106 3.83 -10.74 -2.08
CA TRP A 106 3.95 -11.87 -1.17
C TRP A 106 4.89 -12.97 -1.69
N ARG A 107 5.17 -12.99 -3.00
CA ARG A 107 6.12 -13.93 -3.63
C ARG A 107 7.58 -13.52 -3.44
N HIS A 108 7.84 -12.27 -3.05
CA HIS A 108 9.20 -11.76 -2.92
C HIS A 108 9.54 -11.58 -1.44
N ARG A 109 10.48 -12.41 -0.94
CA ARG A 109 10.86 -12.44 0.48
C ARG A 109 11.26 -11.06 1.00
N LEU A 110 11.99 -10.27 0.21
CA LEU A 110 12.43 -8.94 0.64
C LEU A 110 11.26 -7.96 0.79
N SER A 111 10.28 -7.92 -0.14
CA SER A 111 9.10 -7.08 0.05
C SER A 111 8.22 -7.57 1.19
N LEU A 112 8.09 -8.89 1.38
CA LEU A 112 7.40 -9.44 2.55
C LEU A 112 8.02 -8.91 3.85
N MET A 113 9.34 -8.97 4.00
CA MET A 113 10.03 -8.48 5.20
C MET A 113 9.85 -6.98 5.40
N ILE A 114 10.00 -6.18 4.33
CA ILE A 114 9.81 -4.71 4.40
C ILE A 114 8.38 -4.37 4.79
N LEU A 115 7.38 -4.96 4.12
CA LEU A 115 5.97 -4.71 4.38
C LEU A 115 5.56 -5.19 5.77
N THR A 116 6.09 -6.32 6.23
CA THR A 116 5.89 -6.78 7.62
C THR A 116 6.43 -5.74 8.60
N SER A 117 7.67 -5.27 8.43
CA SER A 117 8.24 -4.27 9.34
C SER A 117 7.46 -2.95 9.38
N LEU A 118 6.90 -2.52 8.23
CA LEU A 118 6.06 -1.34 8.15
C LEU A 118 4.69 -1.56 8.80
N TRP A 119 4.13 -2.77 8.66
CA TRP A 119 2.88 -3.15 9.32
C TRP A 119 3.04 -3.17 10.84
N GLU A 120 4.12 -3.77 11.36
CA GLU A 120 4.40 -3.79 12.79
C GLU A 120 4.63 -2.39 13.35
N TYR A 121 5.36 -1.56 12.60
CA TYR A 121 5.54 -0.15 12.95
C TYR A 121 4.21 0.60 12.98
N TYR A 122 3.33 0.35 12.01
CA TYR A 122 1.97 0.91 11.99
C TYR A 122 1.17 0.46 13.23
N MET A 123 1.17 -0.83 13.54
CA MET A 123 0.46 -1.36 14.71
C MET A 123 0.95 -0.73 16.01
N ASP A 124 2.27 -0.64 16.21
CA ASP A 124 2.89 0.00 17.39
C ASP A 124 2.54 1.50 17.47
N THR A 125 2.65 2.21 16.35
CA THR A 125 2.42 3.66 16.25
C THR A 125 0.96 4.07 16.51
N TYR A 126 0.01 3.18 16.23
CA TYR A 126 -1.43 3.42 16.35
C TYR A 126 -2.13 2.62 17.48
N ALA A 127 -1.41 1.75 18.20
CA ALA A 127 -1.98 0.90 19.26
C ALA A 127 -2.75 1.68 20.35
N ASP A 128 -2.27 2.87 20.72
CA ASP A 128 -2.86 3.71 21.77
C ASP A 128 -3.75 4.85 21.23
N GLY A 129 -4.37 4.65 20.06
CA GLY A 129 -5.28 5.64 19.46
C GLY A 129 -4.57 6.81 18.79
N GLY A 130 -3.40 6.53 18.18
CA GLY A 130 -2.45 7.43 17.53
C GLY A 130 -2.90 8.86 17.19
N GLY A 131 -2.08 9.85 17.58
CA GLY A 131 -2.31 11.27 17.29
C GLY A 131 -1.70 11.73 15.95
N ILE A 132 -1.80 13.02 15.64
CA ILE A 132 -1.27 13.59 14.37
C ILE A 132 0.21 13.24 14.13
N ARG A 133 1.03 13.21 15.18
CA ARG A 133 2.46 12.85 15.10
C ARG A 133 2.68 11.40 14.63
N SER A 134 1.82 10.48 15.02
CA SER A 134 1.86 9.07 14.59
C SER A 134 1.76 8.94 13.07
N ASN A 135 0.96 9.80 12.43
CA ASN A 135 0.82 9.79 10.97
C ASN A 135 2.08 10.31 10.25
N ASP A 136 2.67 11.41 10.72
CA ASP A 136 3.89 11.95 10.11
C ASP A 136 5.06 10.97 10.26
N GLU A 137 5.19 10.33 11.42
CA GLU A 137 6.23 9.32 11.68
C GLU A 137 6.06 8.09 10.78
N PHE A 138 4.83 7.58 10.63
CA PHE A 138 4.51 6.51 9.69
C PHE A 138 4.81 6.89 8.23
N LEU A 139 4.41 8.08 7.79
CA LEU A 139 4.67 8.55 6.42
C LEU A 139 6.17 8.67 6.14
N ASN A 140 6.94 9.17 7.09
CA ASN A 140 8.40 9.23 6.98
C ASN A 140 8.99 7.82 6.84
N GLN A 141 8.54 6.87 7.65
CA GLN A 141 9.00 5.48 7.56
C GLN A 141 8.62 4.82 6.24
N LEU A 142 7.39 5.02 5.77
CA LEU A 142 6.96 4.56 4.45
C LEU A 142 7.85 5.15 3.35
N ASN A 143 8.09 6.46 3.37
CA ASN A 143 8.91 7.15 2.39
C ASN A 143 10.35 6.62 2.36
N ASN A 144 10.95 6.39 3.53
CA ASN A 144 12.31 5.83 3.65
C ASN A 144 12.44 4.42 3.06
N ARG A 145 11.34 3.65 2.98
CA ARG A 145 11.32 2.30 2.42
C ARG A 145 10.98 2.25 0.94
N THR A 146 10.54 3.37 0.33
CA THR A 146 10.14 3.41 -1.08
C THR A 146 11.26 2.97 -2.02
N TYR A 147 12.50 3.41 -1.80
CA TYR A 147 13.63 2.99 -2.64
C TYR A 147 13.83 1.46 -2.62
N GLN A 148 13.81 0.87 -1.43
CA GLN A 148 13.97 -0.57 -1.24
C GLN A 148 12.83 -1.36 -1.90
N LEU A 149 11.58 -0.89 -1.75
CA LEU A 149 10.42 -1.50 -2.40
C LEU A 149 10.50 -1.38 -3.93
N GLY A 150 10.95 -0.24 -4.45
CA GLY A 150 11.11 -0.02 -5.89
C GLY A 150 12.10 -0.99 -6.52
N ASP A 151 13.23 -1.25 -5.85
CA ASP A 151 14.27 -2.14 -6.35
C ASP A 151 13.84 -3.62 -6.36
N VAL A 152 13.03 -4.05 -5.38
CA VAL A 152 12.55 -5.45 -5.28
C VAL A 152 11.78 -5.87 -6.53
N PHE A 153 11.05 -4.94 -7.15
CA PHE A 153 10.15 -5.24 -8.26
C PHE A 153 10.75 -4.96 -9.64
N ILE A 154 12.06 -4.70 -9.75
CA ILE A 154 12.70 -4.46 -11.06
C ILE A 154 12.48 -5.67 -11.99
N SER A 155 12.69 -6.89 -11.50
CA SER A 155 12.46 -8.12 -12.30
C SER A 155 10.99 -8.36 -12.65
N CYS A 156 10.06 -7.83 -11.86
CA CYS A 156 8.62 -7.87 -12.17
C CYS A 156 8.18 -6.82 -13.20
N ARG A 157 9.04 -5.83 -13.50
CA ARG A 157 8.76 -4.75 -14.46
C ARG A 157 9.26 -5.06 -15.87
N GLU A 158 10.09 -6.07 -16.04
CA GLU A 158 10.68 -6.40 -17.35
C GLU A 158 9.63 -6.95 -18.34
N ASP A 159 8.50 -7.48 -17.87
CA ASP A 159 7.38 -7.97 -18.69
C ASP A 159 6.10 -7.12 -18.54
N HIS A 160 6.08 -5.93 -19.15
CA HIS A 160 4.92 -5.03 -19.30
C HIS A 160 4.63 -4.04 -18.15
N THR A 161 4.89 -2.76 -18.42
CA THR A 161 4.26 -1.63 -17.72
C THR A 161 2.83 -1.48 -18.23
N GLU A 162 1.89 -2.26 -17.68
CA GLU A 162 0.47 -1.94 -17.87
C GLU A 162 0.16 -0.57 -17.24
N PRO A 163 -0.72 0.26 -17.85
CA PRO A 163 -1.25 1.45 -17.18
C PRO A 163 -1.83 1.03 -15.82
N ALA A 164 -1.73 1.90 -14.81
CA ALA A 164 -2.23 1.62 -13.47
C ALA A 164 -3.65 1.03 -13.57
N PRO A 165 -3.84 -0.24 -13.21
CA PRO A 165 -5.12 -0.88 -13.43
C PRO A 165 -6.15 -0.20 -12.53
N ALA A 166 -7.38 -0.02 -13.03
CA ALA A 166 -8.50 0.48 -12.22
C ALA A 166 -8.74 -0.40 -10.98
N VAL A 167 -8.27 -1.65 -11.03
CA VAL A 167 -8.27 -2.62 -9.94
C VAL A 167 -6.82 -3.10 -9.74
N TRP A 168 -6.19 -2.68 -8.63
CA TRP A 168 -4.81 -3.06 -8.30
C TRP A 168 -4.63 -4.56 -8.13
N LEU A 169 -5.48 -5.19 -7.33
CA LEU A 169 -5.43 -6.62 -7.01
C LEU A 169 -6.63 -7.31 -7.67
N ARG A 170 -6.37 -8.19 -8.64
CA ARG A 170 -7.43 -8.91 -9.35
C ARG A 170 -7.94 -10.08 -8.50
N ASP A 171 -9.13 -10.58 -8.82
CA ASP A 171 -9.70 -11.74 -8.12
C ASP A 171 -8.84 -13.00 -8.27
N ASP A 172 -8.15 -13.13 -9.40
CA ASP A 172 -7.21 -14.22 -9.65
C ASP A 172 -6.00 -14.13 -8.71
N ASP A 173 -5.41 -12.93 -8.53
CA ASP A 173 -4.31 -12.71 -7.59
C ASP A 173 -4.75 -13.01 -6.15
N ARG A 174 -5.97 -12.59 -5.77
CA ARG A 174 -6.54 -12.87 -4.45
C ARG A 174 -6.74 -14.36 -4.24
N ARG A 175 -7.21 -15.08 -5.26
CA ARG A 175 -7.39 -16.53 -5.20
C ARG A 175 -6.06 -17.25 -5.05
N GLU A 176 -5.05 -16.89 -5.84
CA GLU A 176 -3.70 -17.44 -5.75
C GLU A 176 -3.05 -17.20 -4.38
N PHE A 177 -3.23 -16.00 -3.81
CA PHE A 177 -2.81 -15.70 -2.45
C PHE A 177 -3.50 -16.62 -1.43
N MET A 178 -4.82 -16.76 -1.51
CA MET A 178 -5.58 -17.61 -0.58
C MET A 178 -5.22 -19.09 -0.71
N ASP A 179 -4.88 -19.55 -1.91
CA ASP A 179 -4.40 -20.91 -2.13
C ASP A 179 -3.01 -21.12 -1.50
N MET A 180 -2.11 -20.13 -1.59
CA MET A 180 -0.83 -20.15 -0.88
C MET A 180 -1.01 -20.20 0.65
N VAL A 181 -1.87 -19.35 1.22
CA VAL A 181 -2.15 -19.35 2.66
C VAL A 181 -2.70 -20.71 3.13
N ARG A 182 -3.60 -21.32 2.34
CA ARG A 182 -4.10 -22.67 2.62
C ARG A 182 -2.98 -23.71 2.53
N ALA A 183 -2.12 -23.64 1.52
CA ALA A 183 -1.01 -24.59 1.37
C ALA A 183 -0.04 -24.53 2.56
N GLU A 184 0.26 -23.34 3.09
CA GLU A 184 1.07 -23.19 4.29
C GLU A 184 0.39 -23.74 5.54
N PHE A 185 -0.93 -23.61 5.66
CA PHE A 185 -1.69 -24.17 6.79
C PHE A 185 -1.58 -25.70 6.86
N TYR A 186 -1.58 -26.38 5.70
CA TYR A 186 -1.48 -27.84 5.64
C TYR A 186 -0.05 -28.37 5.54
N SER A 187 0.93 -27.51 5.26
CA SER A 187 2.36 -27.85 5.25
C SER A 187 2.90 -27.89 6.68
N THR A 188 2.57 -28.96 7.40
CA THR A 188 3.21 -29.22 8.70
C THR A 188 4.68 -29.58 8.44
N PRO A 189 5.68 -28.96 9.09
CA PRO A 189 7.04 -29.46 8.98
C PRO A 189 7.09 -30.86 9.59
N VAL A 190 7.48 -31.86 8.78
CA VAL A 190 7.86 -33.18 9.28
C VAL A 190 9.18 -33.02 10.04
N SER A 191 9.09 -32.57 11.29
CA SER A 191 10.20 -32.64 12.25
C SER A 191 10.40 -34.11 12.62
N GLY A 192 11.20 -34.81 11.81
CA GLY A 192 11.39 -36.24 11.97
C GLY A 192 12.36 -36.87 10.99
N GLN A 193 13.52 -36.25 10.75
CA GLN A 193 14.64 -36.97 10.12
C GLN A 193 15.94 -36.66 10.86
N THR A 194 16.12 -37.30 12.01
CA THR A 194 17.45 -37.59 12.56
C THR A 194 18.15 -38.52 11.57
N VAL A 195 19.09 -37.97 10.81
CA VAL A 195 20.04 -38.78 10.04
C VAL A 195 21.11 -39.24 11.03
N ASN A 196 21.21 -40.56 11.19
CA ASN A 196 22.31 -41.25 11.89
C ASN A 196 23.65 -41.01 11.19
#